data_AF-A0A519G516-F1
#
_entry.id   AF-A0A519G516-F1
#
_cell.length_a   1.000
_cell.length_b   1.000
_cell.length_c   1.000
_cell.angle_alpha   90.00
_cell.angle_beta   90.00
_cell.angle_gamma   90.00
#
_symmetry.space_group_name_H-M   'P 1'
#
loop_
_entity.id
_entity.type
_entity.pdbx_description
1 polymer ?
#
loop_
_entity_poly.entity_id
_entity_poly.type
_entity_poly.pdbx_seq_one_letter_code
_entity_poly.pdbx_strand_id
1 'polypeptide(L)'
;MTHHPRRIPRSTVLVSLLWTILAAALAAWALATATPAAAVFCVAVPFLWITGLRAAALWMRAAAQVSRAAAQVSRAAAQVSRAVAQVAPAGGANRPADELRVALLYCVADDADPAAISASAAQDRAVDVVVLDDSRHPAVTRRLAEAAASHGWIVIRRRDRTGFKAGNLNHGLAALRGRYDA
;
A
#
# COMPACT_ATOMS: atom_id res chain seq x y z
N MET A 1 41.42 -13.88 0.23
CA MET A 1 40.11 -14.57 0.22
C MET A 1 40.17 -15.74 1.18
N THR A 2 39.69 -15.58 2.41
CA THR A 2 39.70 -16.62 3.44
C THR A 2 38.42 -17.46 3.35
N HIS A 3 38.55 -18.71 2.90
CA HIS A 3 37.47 -19.68 2.86
C HIS A 3 37.09 -20.07 4.30
N HIS A 4 35.96 -19.57 4.80
CA HIS A 4 35.41 -20.07 6.06
C HIS A 4 34.71 -21.41 5.81
N PRO A 5 35.12 -22.52 6.44
CA PRO A 5 34.46 -23.80 6.26
C PRO A 5 33.04 -23.71 6.82
N ARG A 6 32.04 -23.92 5.96
CA ARG A 6 30.64 -24.02 6.38
C ARG A 6 30.49 -25.25 7.26
N ARG A 7 30.29 -25.04 8.56
CA ARG A 7 29.96 -26.12 9.49
C ARG A 7 28.60 -26.69 9.10
N ILE A 8 28.58 -27.96 8.71
CA ILE A 8 27.34 -28.67 8.43
C ILE A 8 26.54 -28.76 9.74
N PRO A 9 25.24 -28.39 9.76
CA PRO A 9 24.42 -28.52 10.96
C PRO A 9 24.39 -29.97 11.42
N ARG A 10 24.48 -30.20 12.74
CA ARG A 10 24.39 -31.56 13.34
C ARG A 10 23.09 -32.28 12.94
N SER A 11 22.01 -31.52 12.72
CA SER A 11 20.74 -32.03 12.22
C SER A 11 20.83 -32.59 10.80
N THR A 12 21.60 -31.96 9.90
CA THR A 12 21.80 -32.46 8.54
C THR A 12 22.53 -33.80 8.54
N VAL A 13 23.57 -33.92 9.37
CA VAL A 13 24.34 -35.17 9.50
C VAL A 13 23.45 -36.31 10.04
N LEU A 14 22.66 -36.05 11.08
CA LEU A 14 21.75 -37.05 11.67
C LEU A 14 20.67 -37.50 10.67
N VAL A 15 20.07 -36.56 9.94
CA VAL A 15 19.05 -36.87 8.93
C VAL A 15 19.65 -37.69 7.79
N SER A 16 20.84 -37.34 7.31
CA SER A 16 21.54 -38.10 6.27
C SER A 16 21.84 -39.53 6.73
N LEU A 17 22.36 -39.72 7.95
CA LEU A 17 22.64 -41.04 8.51
C LEU A 17 21.37 -41.89 8.62
N LEU A 18 20.27 -41.31 9.12
CA LEU A 18 18.99 -42.01 9.22
C LEU A 18 18.49 -42.49 7.84
N TRP A 19 18.55 -41.62 6.83
CA TRP A 19 18.16 -41.99 5.47
C TRP A 19 19.05 -43.07 4.86
N THR A 20 20.35 -43.04 5.11
CA THR A 20 21.27 -44.08 4.66
C THR A 20 20.93 -45.44 5.30
N ILE A 21 20.63 -45.46 6.60
CA ILE A 21 20.24 -46.69 7.31
C ILE A 21 18.92 -47.24 6.75
N LEU A 22 17.92 -46.39 6.55
CA LEU A 22 16.62 -46.80 6.01
C LEU A 22 16.74 -47.33 4.57
N ALA A 23 17.54 -46.66 3.72
CA ALA A 23 17.78 -47.11 2.36
C ALA A 23 18.51 -48.47 2.32
N ALA A 24 19.51 -48.65 3.19
CA ALA A 24 20.23 -49.92 3.31
C ALA A 24 19.34 -51.07 3.78
N ALA A 25 18.48 -50.83 4.79
CA ALA A 25 17.52 -51.82 5.26
C ALA A 25 16.51 -52.21 4.19
N LEU A 26 16.00 -51.23 3.43
CA LEU A 26 15.06 -51.46 2.34
C LEU A 26 15.70 -52.26 1.19
N ALA A 27 16.94 -51.93 0.83
CA ALA A 27 17.70 -52.68 -0.17
C ALA A 27 17.96 -54.13 0.29
N ALA A 28 18.39 -54.34 1.53
CA ALA A 28 18.61 -55.68 2.08
C ALA A 28 17.34 -56.54 2.05
N TRP A 29 16.19 -55.95 2.38
CA TRP A 29 14.89 -56.63 2.29
C TRP A 29 14.53 -57.00 0.83
N ALA A 30 14.77 -56.11 -0.12
CA ALA A 30 14.51 -56.42 -1.53
C ALA A 30 15.42 -57.51 -2.10
N LEU A 31 16.70 -57.52 -1.72
CA LEU A 31 17.61 -58.61 -2.07
C LEU A 31 17.14 -59.94 -1.48
N ALA A 32 16.65 -59.93 -0.23
CA ALA A 32 16.16 -61.14 0.44
C ALA A 32 14.86 -61.70 -0.17
N THR A 33 14.00 -60.84 -0.73
CA THR A 33 12.72 -61.25 -1.34
C THR A 33 12.87 -61.68 -2.80
N ALA A 34 13.92 -61.25 -3.50
CA ALA A 34 14.26 -61.67 -4.87
C ALA A 34 13.12 -61.54 -5.91
N THR A 35 12.17 -60.63 -5.68
CA THR A 35 11.06 -60.37 -6.62
C THR A 35 11.26 -59.04 -7.36
N PRO A 36 10.83 -58.94 -8.64
CA PRO A 36 10.85 -57.68 -9.37
C PRO A 36 9.97 -56.61 -8.72
N ALA A 37 8.90 -57.00 -8.02
CA ALA A 37 8.04 -56.09 -7.28
C ALA A 37 8.78 -55.39 -6.12
N ALA A 38 9.64 -56.10 -5.39
CA ALA A 38 10.43 -55.53 -4.32
C ALA A 38 11.48 -54.52 -4.83
N ALA A 39 12.07 -54.79 -6.00
CA ALA A 39 12.99 -53.87 -6.65
C ALA A 39 12.29 -52.57 -7.09
N VAL A 40 11.11 -52.67 -7.70
CA VAL A 40 10.28 -51.49 -8.07
C VAL A 40 9.89 -50.69 -6.84
N PHE A 41 9.48 -51.36 -5.76
CA PHE A 41 9.13 -50.71 -4.50
C PHE A 41 10.30 -49.92 -3.90
N CYS A 42 11.52 -50.48 -3.92
CA CYS A 42 12.72 -49.81 -3.42
C CYS A 42 13.06 -48.51 -4.16
N VAL A 43 12.76 -48.45 -5.46
CA VAL A 43 12.99 -47.25 -6.27
C VAL A 43 11.82 -46.28 -6.13
N ALA A 44 10.58 -46.76 -6.16
CA ALA A 44 9.40 -45.89 -6.14
C ALA A 44 9.23 -45.12 -4.81
N VAL A 45 9.52 -45.77 -3.68
CA VAL A 45 9.31 -45.17 -2.34
C VAL A 45 10.16 -43.92 -2.11
N PRO A 46 11.49 -43.92 -2.32
CA PRO A 46 12.31 -42.71 -2.19
C PRO A 46 11.87 -41.58 -3.14
N PHE A 47 11.50 -41.91 -4.38
CA PHE A 47 11.01 -40.91 -5.34
C PHE A 47 9.71 -40.26 -4.88
N LEU A 48 8.77 -41.04 -4.36
CA LEU A 48 7.51 -40.52 -3.81
C LEU A 48 7.75 -39.63 -2.59
N TRP A 49 8.66 -40.02 -1.71
CA TRP A 49 9.05 -39.20 -0.56
C TRP A 49 9.72 -37.89 -0.97
N ILE A 50 10.67 -37.92 -1.90
CA ILE A 50 11.38 -36.72 -2.36
C ILE A 50 10.41 -35.74 -3.03
N THR A 51 9.53 -36.23 -3.90
CA THR A 51 8.54 -35.40 -4.59
C THR A 51 7.49 -34.86 -3.62
N GLY A 52 6.99 -35.69 -2.70
CA GLY A 52 6.04 -35.29 -1.66
C GLY A 52 6.60 -34.25 -0.69
N LEU A 53 7.83 -34.42 -0.20
CA LEU A 53 8.51 -33.46 0.68
C LEU A 53 8.71 -32.10 -0.01
N ARG A 54 9.08 -32.10 -1.30
CA ARG A 54 9.23 -30.85 -2.07
C ARG A 54 7.89 -30.15 -2.28
N ALA A 55 6.85 -30.90 -2.60
CA ALA A 55 5.50 -30.34 -2.71
C ALA A 55 5.04 -29.71 -1.39
N ALA A 56 5.19 -30.43 -0.27
CA ALA A 56 4.84 -29.93 1.06
C ALA A 56 5.63 -28.66 1.43
N ALA A 57 6.92 -28.60 1.13
CA ALA A 57 7.74 -27.41 1.37
C ALA A 57 7.29 -26.20 0.53
N LEU A 58 6.87 -26.41 -0.72
CA LEU A 58 6.31 -25.36 -1.56
C LEU A 58 4.98 -24.84 -1.01
N TRP A 59 4.08 -25.74 -0.60
CA TRP A 59 2.81 -25.38 0.02
C TRP A 59 2.99 -24.58 1.31
N MET A 60 3.90 -25.00 2.20
CA MET A 60 4.19 -24.25 3.42
C MET A 60 4.75 -22.85 3.15
N ARG A 61 5.60 -22.70 2.13
CA ARG A 61 6.13 -21.39 1.72
C ARG A 61 5.05 -20.49 1.16
N ALA A 62 4.18 -21.03 0.30
CA ALA A 62 3.05 -20.31 -0.26
C ALA A 62 2.08 -19.84 0.84
N ALA A 63 1.72 -20.74 1.77
CA ALA A 63 0.88 -20.40 2.91
C ALA A 63 1.50 -19.29 3.77
N ALA A 64 2.80 -19.40 4.10
CA ALA A 64 3.50 -18.38 4.87
C ALA A 64 3.64 -17.03 4.12
N GLN A 65 3.68 -17.03 2.79
CA GLN A 65 3.66 -15.81 1.99
C GLN A 65 2.28 -15.13 2.06
N VAL A 66 1.20 -15.90 1.89
CA VAL A 66 -0.18 -15.40 1.99
C VAL A 66 -0.46 -14.81 3.38
N SER A 67 -0.09 -15.51 4.45
CA SER A 67 -0.28 -15.00 5.82
C SER A 67 0.48 -13.69 6.07
N ARG A 68 1.71 -13.57 5.56
CA ARG A 68 2.51 -12.34 5.68
C ARG A 68 1.90 -11.19 4.89
N ALA A 69 1.42 -11.45 3.67
CA ALA A 69 0.74 -10.46 2.85
C ALA A 69 -0.54 -9.97 3.53
N ALA A 70 -1.37 -10.88 4.04
CA ALA A 70 -2.57 -10.53 4.81
C ALA A 70 -2.23 -9.66 6.03
N ALA A 71 -1.22 -10.05 6.81
CA ALA A 71 -0.77 -9.26 7.97
C ALA A 71 -0.17 -7.89 7.58
N GLN A 72 0.43 -7.76 6.39
CA GLN A 72 0.88 -6.46 5.88
C GLN A 72 -0.31 -5.57 5.52
N VAL A 73 -1.31 -6.11 4.82
CA VAL A 73 -2.53 -5.37 4.46
C VAL A 73 -3.28 -4.92 5.72
N SER A 74 -3.47 -5.79 6.72
CA SER A 74 -4.14 -5.41 7.97
C SER A 74 -3.39 -4.31 8.72
N ARG A 75 -2.04 -4.36 8.74
CA ARG A 75 -1.22 -3.31 9.38
C ARG A 75 -1.32 -1.99 8.63
N ALA A 76 -1.29 -2.01 7.29
CA ALA A 76 -1.46 -0.82 6.46
C ALA A 76 -2.86 -0.20 6.68
N ALA A 77 -3.91 -1.02 6.69
CA ALA A 77 -5.28 -0.57 6.98
C ALA A 77 -5.40 0.05 8.38
N ALA A 78 -4.75 -0.56 9.38
CA ALA A 78 -4.71 -0.01 10.75
C ALA A 78 -3.87 1.27 10.87
N GLN A 79 -2.84 1.45 10.04
CA GLN A 79 -2.07 2.70 9.97
C GLN A 79 -2.90 3.82 9.32
N VAL A 80 -3.59 3.52 8.22
CA VAL A 80 -4.49 4.48 7.56
C VAL A 80 -5.62 4.88 8.51
N SER A 81 -6.27 3.92 9.18
CA SER A 81 -7.34 4.23 10.15
C SER A 81 -6.86 5.11 11.29
N ARG A 82 -5.63 4.88 11.81
CA ARG A 82 -5.03 5.74 12.83
C ARG A 82 -4.67 7.12 12.30
N ALA A 83 -4.15 7.22 11.08
CA ALA A 83 -3.87 8.51 10.46
C ALA A 83 -5.16 9.31 10.25
N VAL A 84 -6.23 8.67 9.78
CA VAL A 84 -7.56 9.29 9.67
C VAL A 84 -8.08 9.73 11.03
N ALA A 85 -7.96 8.90 12.07
CA ALA A 85 -8.37 9.25 13.43
C ALA A 85 -7.55 10.42 14.02
N GLN A 86 -6.28 10.57 13.63
CA GLN A 86 -5.44 11.70 14.04
C GLN A 86 -5.71 12.98 13.25
N VAL A 87 -6.34 12.87 12.08
CA VAL A 87 -6.87 13.98 11.29
C VAL A 87 -8.31 14.33 11.74
N ALA A 88 -8.85 13.63 12.75
CA ALA A 88 -10.04 14.12 13.44
C ALA A 88 -9.71 15.52 14.00
N PRO A 89 -10.54 16.54 13.72
CA PRO A 89 -10.17 17.94 13.86
C PRO A 89 -9.78 18.23 15.30
N ALA A 90 -8.50 18.51 15.52
CA ALA A 90 -7.97 19.01 16.78
C ALA A 90 -8.38 20.48 16.94
N GLY A 91 -9.68 20.71 17.18
CA GLY A 91 -10.22 22.06 17.38
C GLY A 91 -11.73 22.25 17.26
N GLY A 92 -12.50 21.25 16.79
CA GLY A 92 -13.94 21.43 16.49
C GLY A 92 -14.92 20.54 17.26
N ALA A 93 -14.43 19.71 18.19
CA ALA A 93 -15.14 18.53 18.73
C ALA A 93 -16.44 18.78 19.53
N ASN A 94 -17.02 19.97 19.50
CA ASN A 94 -18.33 20.23 20.10
C ASN A 94 -19.25 21.16 19.30
N ARG A 95 -18.91 21.50 18.05
CA ARG A 95 -19.88 22.15 17.16
C ARG A 95 -20.64 21.11 16.36
N PRO A 96 -21.98 21.21 16.24
CA PRO A 96 -22.72 20.40 15.30
C PRO A 96 -22.12 20.57 13.90
N ALA A 97 -22.13 19.51 13.08
CA ALA A 97 -21.50 19.50 11.74
C ALA A 97 -21.98 20.65 10.82
N ASP A 98 -23.18 21.17 11.09
CA ASP A 98 -23.79 22.30 10.39
C ASP A 98 -23.10 23.64 10.68
N GLU A 99 -22.38 23.76 11.79
CA GLU A 99 -21.65 24.99 12.19
C GLU A 99 -20.16 24.99 11.81
N LEU A 100 -19.65 23.90 11.22
CA LEU A 100 -18.26 23.92 10.74
C LEU A 100 -18.12 24.98 9.64
N ARG A 101 -16.95 25.58 9.52
CA ARG A 101 -16.58 26.47 8.39
C ARG A 101 -15.70 25.65 7.46
N VAL A 102 -16.23 25.28 6.31
CA VAL A 102 -15.55 24.40 5.34
C VAL A 102 -15.27 25.15 4.06
N ALA A 103 -14.08 24.93 3.49
CA ALA A 103 -13.69 25.45 2.20
C ALA A 103 -13.41 24.32 1.20
N LEU A 104 -13.89 24.49 -0.03
CA LEU A 104 -13.47 23.70 -1.19
C LEU A 104 -12.21 24.34 -1.79
N LEU A 105 -11.07 23.66 -1.65
CA LEU A 105 -9.82 24.09 -2.28
C LEU A 105 -9.70 23.49 -3.68
N TYR A 106 -9.71 24.34 -4.70
CA TYR A 106 -9.59 23.92 -6.10
C TYR A 106 -8.28 24.41 -6.71
N CYS A 107 -7.35 23.50 -6.99
CA CYS A 107 -6.07 23.85 -7.62
C CYS A 107 -6.24 23.99 -9.14
N VAL A 108 -5.73 25.07 -9.73
CA VAL A 108 -5.77 25.30 -11.18
C VAL A 108 -4.37 25.62 -11.70
N ALA A 109 -4.01 25.06 -12.84
CA ALA A 109 -2.77 25.36 -13.56
C ALA A 109 -3.03 25.33 -15.07
N ASP A 110 -3.53 26.45 -15.62
CA ASP A 110 -3.85 26.63 -17.04
C ASP A 110 -5.04 25.79 -17.57
N ASP A 111 -5.75 25.10 -16.69
CA ASP A 111 -6.84 24.16 -16.98
C ASP A 111 -8.17 24.55 -16.31
N ALA A 112 -8.41 25.86 -16.15
CA ALA A 112 -9.59 26.35 -15.46
C ALA A 112 -10.90 25.89 -16.13
N ASP A 113 -11.70 25.17 -15.36
CA ASP A 113 -13.08 24.84 -15.69
C ASP A 113 -14.04 25.35 -14.59
N PRO A 114 -14.56 26.59 -14.74
CA PRO A 114 -15.54 27.14 -13.81
C PRO A 114 -16.79 26.27 -13.62
N ALA A 115 -17.22 25.51 -14.64
CA ALA A 115 -18.40 24.67 -14.50
C ALA A 115 -18.12 23.49 -13.57
N ALA A 116 -16.94 22.86 -13.68
CA ALA A 116 -16.51 21.81 -12.77
C ALA A 116 -16.32 22.32 -11.34
N ILE A 117 -15.82 23.55 -11.17
CA ILE A 117 -15.69 24.19 -9.85
C ILE A 117 -17.09 24.41 -9.24
N SER A 118 -18.03 24.98 -9.99
CA SER A 118 -19.41 25.18 -9.53
C SER A 118 -20.10 23.86 -9.18
N ALA A 119 -19.95 22.83 -10.00
CA ALA A 119 -20.50 21.50 -9.73
C ALA A 119 -19.88 20.89 -8.46
N SER A 120 -18.58 21.08 -8.24
CA SER A 120 -17.90 20.64 -7.02
C SER A 120 -18.33 21.46 -5.79
N ALA A 121 -18.75 22.71 -5.95
CA ALA A 121 -19.25 23.54 -4.87
C ALA A 121 -20.68 23.19 -4.44
N ALA A 122 -21.45 22.48 -5.28
CA ALA A 122 -22.81 22.02 -5.01
C ALA A 122 -22.82 20.80 -4.06
N GLN A 123 -22.30 20.99 -2.86
CA GLN A 123 -22.35 20.01 -1.78
C GLN A 123 -23.68 20.09 -1.02
N ASP A 124 -23.97 19.09 -0.21
CA ASP A 124 -25.12 19.04 0.71
C ASP A 124 -25.04 20.07 1.85
N ARG A 125 -23.95 20.84 1.91
CA ARG A 125 -23.64 21.84 2.92
C ARG A 125 -22.99 23.07 2.27
N ALA A 126 -23.13 24.23 2.93
CA ALA A 126 -22.43 25.44 2.54
C ALA A 126 -20.90 25.31 2.65
N VAL A 127 -20.21 25.63 1.56
CA VAL A 127 -18.75 25.67 1.45
C VAL A 127 -18.30 26.96 0.79
N ASP A 128 -17.21 27.54 1.29
CA ASP A 128 -16.52 28.61 0.60
C ASP A 128 -15.65 28.01 -0.50
N VAL A 129 -15.71 28.55 -1.72
CA VAL A 129 -14.84 28.11 -2.81
C VAL A 129 -13.58 28.95 -2.81
N VAL A 130 -12.43 28.27 -2.69
CA VAL A 130 -11.11 28.89 -2.81
C VAL A 130 -10.34 28.27 -3.98
N VAL A 131 -10.12 29.07 -5.01
CA VAL A 131 -9.34 28.70 -6.18
C VAL A 131 -7.87 29.04 -5.93
N LEU A 132 -7.02 28.02 -6.00
CA LEU A 132 -5.57 28.15 -5.89
C LEU A 132 -4.97 28.17 -7.31
N ASP A 133 -4.79 29.37 -7.86
CA ASP A 133 -4.47 29.61 -9.26
C ASP A 133 -2.94 29.73 -9.48
N ASP A 134 -2.38 28.74 -10.19
CA ASP A 134 -1.00 28.66 -10.64
C ASP A 134 -0.87 28.92 -12.16
N SER A 135 -1.94 29.38 -12.82
CA SER A 135 -1.99 29.58 -14.27
C SER A 135 -1.02 30.66 -14.75
N ARG A 136 -0.45 30.45 -15.94
CA ARG A 136 0.43 31.41 -16.64
C ARG A 136 -0.27 32.09 -17.82
N HIS A 137 -1.34 31.51 -18.34
CA HIS A 137 -2.05 32.05 -19.49
C HIS A 137 -3.02 33.16 -19.05
N PRO A 138 -2.85 34.41 -19.53
CA PRO A 138 -3.70 35.53 -19.12
C PRO A 138 -5.19 35.31 -19.41
N ALA A 139 -5.52 34.55 -20.47
CA ALA A 139 -6.89 34.20 -20.79
C ALA A 139 -7.55 33.32 -19.71
N VAL A 140 -6.80 32.36 -19.14
CA VAL A 140 -7.27 31.48 -18.06
C VAL A 140 -7.44 32.30 -16.77
N THR A 141 -6.44 33.12 -16.44
CA THR A 141 -6.46 34.04 -15.30
C THR A 141 -7.66 34.99 -15.33
N ARG A 142 -8.00 35.53 -16.52
CA ARG A 142 -9.17 36.39 -16.72
C ARG A 142 -10.47 35.62 -16.56
N ARG A 143 -10.60 34.47 -17.21
CA ARG A 143 -11.79 33.60 -17.10
C ARG A 143 -12.07 33.22 -15.63
N LEU A 144 -11.02 32.90 -14.87
CA LEU A 144 -11.14 32.63 -13.44
C LEU A 144 -11.55 33.86 -12.63
N ALA A 145 -10.99 35.03 -12.93
CA ALA A 145 -11.36 36.27 -12.24
C ALA A 145 -12.83 36.64 -12.47
N GLU A 146 -13.31 36.49 -13.71
CA GLU A 146 -14.72 36.71 -14.08
C GLU A 146 -15.66 35.72 -13.38
N ALA A 147 -15.30 34.43 -13.37
CA ALA A 147 -16.06 33.40 -12.69
C ALA A 147 -16.08 33.62 -11.17
N ALA A 148 -14.93 33.96 -10.58
CA ALA A 148 -14.79 34.22 -9.16
C ALA A 148 -15.58 35.45 -8.73
N ALA A 149 -15.57 36.53 -9.50
CA ALA A 149 -16.38 37.71 -9.23
C ALA A 149 -17.88 37.39 -9.29
N SER A 150 -18.31 36.59 -10.27
CA SER A 150 -19.72 36.21 -10.44
C SER A 150 -20.24 35.32 -9.31
N HIS A 151 -19.40 34.43 -8.78
CA HIS A 151 -19.82 33.44 -7.78
C HIS A 151 -19.32 33.75 -6.35
N GLY A 152 -18.60 34.86 -6.15
CA GLY A 152 -18.00 35.20 -4.86
C GLY A 152 -16.85 34.29 -4.43
N TRP A 153 -16.13 33.66 -5.36
CA TRP A 153 -15.01 32.78 -5.03
C TRP A 153 -13.77 33.57 -4.61
N ILE A 154 -12.99 32.97 -3.72
CA ILE A 154 -11.69 33.51 -3.31
C ILE A 154 -10.62 32.96 -4.26
N VAL A 155 -9.81 33.82 -4.86
CA VAL A 155 -8.69 33.41 -5.72
C VAL A 155 -7.37 33.72 -5.02
N ILE A 156 -6.55 32.70 -4.80
CA ILE A 156 -5.21 32.83 -4.22
C ILE A 156 -4.20 32.47 -5.30
N ARG A 157 -3.24 33.36 -5.51
CA ARG A 157 -2.12 33.16 -6.43
C ARG A 157 -0.81 33.18 -5.66
N ARG A 158 0.19 32.49 -6.20
CA ARG A 158 1.57 32.56 -5.71
C ARG A 158 2.51 32.94 -6.83
N ARG A 159 3.64 33.55 -6.44
CA ARG A 159 4.66 33.99 -7.39
C ARG A 159 5.58 32.84 -7.84
N ASP A 160 5.85 31.89 -6.94
CA ASP A 160 6.74 30.77 -7.19
C ASP A 160 5.96 29.44 -7.21
N ARG A 161 6.26 28.60 -8.21
CA ARG A 161 5.62 27.28 -8.42
C ARG A 161 6.42 26.12 -7.81
N THR A 162 7.30 26.39 -6.84
CA THR A 162 8.00 25.35 -6.07
C THR A 162 7.04 24.35 -5.45
N GLY A 163 7.37 23.06 -5.50
CA GLY A 163 6.55 22.00 -4.93
C GLY A 163 5.26 21.68 -5.69
N PHE A 164 5.04 22.26 -6.88
CA PHE A 164 3.90 21.99 -7.76
C PHE A 164 2.56 22.04 -6.99
N LYS A 165 1.72 21.00 -7.12
CA LYS A 165 0.41 20.90 -6.46
C LYS A 165 0.51 20.98 -4.93
N ALA A 166 1.47 20.26 -4.33
CA ALA A 166 1.67 20.29 -2.87
C ALA A 166 2.10 21.68 -2.38
N GLY A 167 2.96 22.35 -3.15
CA GLY A 167 3.35 23.73 -2.86
C GLY A 167 2.18 24.71 -2.97
N ASN A 168 1.31 24.55 -3.97
CA ASN A 168 0.14 25.41 -4.16
C ASN A 168 -0.86 25.24 -3.00
N LEU A 169 -1.11 23.98 -2.61
CA LEU A 169 -1.92 23.66 -1.43
C LEU A 169 -1.35 24.27 -0.15
N ASN A 170 -0.05 24.10 0.11
CA ASN A 170 0.59 24.65 1.31
C ASN A 170 0.54 26.18 1.34
N HIS A 171 0.73 26.85 0.20
CA HIS A 171 0.59 28.30 0.07
C HIS A 171 -0.85 28.75 0.36
N GLY A 172 -1.84 28.07 -0.22
CA GLY A 172 -3.26 28.33 0.04
C GLY A 172 -3.63 28.10 1.50
N LEU A 173 -3.27 26.95 2.07
CA LEU A 173 -3.53 26.61 3.47
C LEU A 173 -2.87 27.61 4.43
N ALA A 174 -1.66 28.07 4.14
CA ALA A 174 -1.00 29.11 4.94
C ALA A 174 -1.78 30.43 4.94
N ALA A 175 -2.31 30.85 3.77
CA ALA A 175 -3.13 32.05 3.64
C ALA A 175 -4.53 31.93 4.28
N LEU A 176 -5.01 30.70 4.48
CA LEU A 176 -6.34 30.43 5.04
C LEU A 176 -6.33 30.02 6.52
N ARG A 177 -5.16 29.97 7.17
CA ARG A 177 -5.03 29.52 8.57
C ARG A 177 -6.02 30.25 9.48
N GLY A 178 -6.80 29.48 10.24
CA GLY A 178 -7.77 29.99 11.22
C GLY A 178 -9.12 30.44 10.65
N ARG A 179 -9.28 30.49 9.31
CA ARG A 179 -10.55 30.87 8.66
C ARG A 179 -11.57 29.74 8.63
N TYR A 180 -11.08 28.51 8.51
CA TYR A 180 -11.87 27.30 8.36
C TYR A 180 -11.51 26.29 9.46
N ASP A 181 -12.42 25.39 9.77
CA ASP A 181 -12.21 24.35 10.77
C ASP A 181 -11.51 23.14 10.11
N ALA A 182 -10.47 22.61 10.76
CA ALA A 182 -9.58 21.55 10.26
C ALA A 182 -9.21 20.57 11.38
#